data_AF-A0A354FEU4-F1
#
_entry.id   AF-A0A354FEU4-F1
#
_cell.length_a   1.000
_cell.length_b   1.000
_cell.length_c   1.000
_cell.angle_alpha   90.00
_cell.angle_beta   90.00
_cell.angle_gamma   90.00
#
_symmetry.space_group_name_H-M   'P 1'
#
loop_
_entity.id
_entity.type
_entity.pdbx_description
1 polymer ?
#
loop_
_entity_poly.entity_id
_entity_poly.type
_entity_poly.pdbx_seq_one_letter_code
_entity_poly.pdbx_strand_id
1 'polypeptide(L)'
;CGEIVPRLRQGHLVTLESTTYPGTTEEVILPLLEESGLKVGEGFFLSFSPERVDPGNKRYTTKNTSKVVGGVTPACLDVAKTFYEQTILNVVPVSSPSIAEMTKVFENTYRAVNIALINEIMLLCDRMGLDVWEVVDAAGTKPFGIQTFYPGPGVGGHCIPIDPFYLTWRARQFDFHTRFIELAGEGNIQATYDVIDVISRALNKAG
;
A
#
# COMPACT_ATOMS: atom_id res chain seq x y z
N CYS A 1 -20.50 3.62 -6.50
CA CYS A 1 -21.27 4.88 -6.54
C CYS A 1 -22.77 4.72 -6.74
N GLY A 2 -23.27 3.69 -7.43
CA GLY A 2 -24.69 3.54 -7.76
C GLY A 2 -25.70 3.69 -6.60
N GLU A 3 -25.35 3.26 -5.38
CA GLU A 3 -26.21 3.48 -4.19
C GLU A 3 -25.99 4.82 -3.49
N ILE A 4 -24.84 5.47 -3.71
CA ILE A 4 -24.47 6.74 -3.06
C ILE A 4 -25.11 7.91 -3.81
N VAL A 5 -25.05 7.91 -5.14
CA VAL A 5 -25.52 9.02 -6.00
C VAL A 5 -26.98 9.40 -5.72
N PRO A 6 -27.95 8.46 -5.67
CA PRO A 6 -29.35 8.80 -5.42
C PRO A 6 -29.63 9.35 -4.01
N ARG A 7 -28.64 9.27 -3.11
CA ARG A 7 -28.75 9.67 -1.70
C ARG A 7 -27.79 10.81 -1.35
N LEU A 8 -27.03 11.32 -2.32
CA LEU A 8 -26.12 12.43 -2.12
C LEU A 8 -26.92 13.72 -1.88
N ARG A 9 -26.51 14.51 -0.89
CA ARG A 9 -27.16 15.77 -0.52
C ARG A 9 -26.12 16.86 -0.34
N GLN A 10 -26.58 18.10 -0.36
CA GLN A 10 -25.72 19.26 -0.17
C GLN A 10 -24.98 19.18 1.18
N GLY A 11 -23.67 19.43 1.16
CA GLY A 11 -22.78 19.41 2.32
C GLY A 11 -22.24 18.03 2.69
N HIS A 12 -22.58 16.95 1.98
CA HIS A 12 -22.00 15.63 2.26
C HIS A 12 -20.50 15.58 1.95
N LEU A 13 -19.74 14.90 2.79
CA LEU A 13 -18.37 14.45 2.53
C LEU A 13 -18.42 12.99 2.09
N VAL A 14 -17.82 12.69 0.93
CA VAL A 14 -17.55 11.34 0.46
C VAL A 14 -16.04 11.13 0.47
N THR A 15 -15.58 10.04 1.08
CA THR A 15 -14.16 9.70 1.15
C THR A 15 -13.95 8.28 0.66
N LEU A 16 -13.02 8.09 -0.28
CA LEU A 16 -12.59 6.77 -0.72
C LEU A 16 -11.40 6.34 0.14
N GLU A 17 -11.53 5.19 0.82
CA GLU A 17 -10.47 4.62 1.65
C GLU A 17 -9.88 3.31 1.12
N SER A 18 -10.57 2.67 0.18
CA SER A 18 -10.11 1.43 -0.45
C SER A 18 -8.89 1.69 -1.34
N THR A 19 -7.88 0.81 -1.26
CA THR A 19 -6.70 0.91 -2.13
C THR A 19 -7.12 0.81 -3.59
N THR A 20 -6.55 1.67 -4.42
CA THR A 20 -6.80 1.73 -5.86
C THR A 20 -5.62 2.38 -6.58
N TYR A 21 -5.65 2.44 -7.91
CA TYR A 21 -4.62 3.11 -8.70
C TYR A 21 -4.75 4.65 -8.66
N PRO A 22 -3.63 5.40 -8.81
CA PRO A 22 -3.65 6.85 -8.88
C PRO A 22 -4.52 7.37 -10.03
N GLY A 23 -5.48 8.23 -9.70
CA GLY A 23 -6.47 8.81 -10.59
C GLY A 23 -7.88 8.27 -10.36
N THR A 24 -8.09 7.23 -9.55
CA THR A 24 -9.44 6.62 -9.41
C THR A 24 -10.47 7.60 -8.85
N THR A 25 -10.10 8.34 -7.80
CA THR A 25 -11.01 9.30 -7.16
C THR A 25 -11.46 10.39 -8.14
N GLU A 26 -10.55 10.88 -8.98
CA GLU A 26 -10.80 12.00 -9.89
C GLU A 26 -11.37 11.57 -11.25
N GLU A 27 -10.91 10.44 -11.79
CA GLU A 27 -11.27 9.96 -13.14
C GLU A 27 -12.51 9.06 -13.14
N VAL A 28 -12.81 8.40 -12.02
CA VAL A 28 -13.89 7.42 -11.92
C VAL A 28 -14.97 7.87 -10.95
N ILE A 29 -14.58 8.21 -9.71
CA ILE A 29 -15.56 8.46 -8.64
C ILE A 29 -16.20 9.84 -8.79
N LEU A 30 -15.41 10.87 -9.07
CA LEU A 30 -15.89 12.23 -9.24
C LEU A 30 -16.97 12.34 -10.33
N PRO A 31 -16.76 11.87 -11.59
CA PRO A 31 -17.79 11.96 -12.63
C PRO A 31 -19.10 11.28 -12.22
N LEU A 32 -19.02 10.11 -11.59
CA LEU A 32 -20.21 9.38 -11.12
C LEU A 32 -20.98 10.14 -10.05
N LEU A 33 -20.30 10.86 -9.15
CA LEU A 33 -20.96 11.67 -8.12
C LEU A 33 -21.56 12.95 -8.68
N GLU A 34 -20.94 13.54 -9.70
CA GLU A 34 -21.46 14.74 -10.39
C GLU A 34 -22.74 14.46 -11.21
N GLU A 35 -23.05 13.20 -11.54
CA GLU A 35 -24.36 12.81 -12.12
C GLU A 35 -25.54 13.16 -11.22
N SER A 36 -25.31 13.41 -9.92
CA SER A 36 -26.33 13.93 -9.00
C SER A 36 -26.78 15.37 -9.30
N GLY A 37 -26.04 16.10 -10.14
CA GLY A 37 -26.23 17.53 -10.40
C GLY A 37 -25.59 18.45 -9.35
N LEU A 38 -24.98 17.90 -8.30
CA LEU A 38 -24.18 18.67 -7.34
C LEU A 38 -22.76 18.85 -7.86
N LYS A 39 -22.14 19.99 -7.52
CA LYS A 39 -20.76 20.32 -7.90
C LYS A 39 -19.79 20.02 -6.75
N VAL A 40 -18.66 19.40 -7.05
CA VAL A 40 -17.63 19.13 -6.04
C VAL A 40 -17.02 20.42 -5.46
N GLY A 41 -16.73 20.44 -4.17
CA GLY A 41 -16.18 21.59 -3.44
C GLY A 41 -17.20 22.67 -3.04
N GLU A 42 -18.44 22.57 -3.53
CA GLU A 42 -19.53 23.51 -3.21
C GLU A 42 -20.78 22.75 -2.72
N GLY A 43 -21.27 21.83 -3.56
CA GLY A 43 -22.43 21.00 -3.26
C GLY A 43 -22.08 19.77 -2.43
N PHE A 44 -20.96 19.11 -2.71
CA PHE A 44 -20.44 18.00 -1.92
C PHE A 44 -18.92 18.04 -1.87
N PHE A 45 -18.31 17.32 -0.95
CA PHE A 45 -16.86 17.24 -0.78
C PHE A 45 -16.37 15.83 -1.08
N LEU A 46 -15.28 15.72 -1.82
CA LEU A 46 -14.70 14.44 -2.21
C LEU A 46 -13.21 14.38 -1.85
N SER A 47 -12.81 13.30 -1.19
CA SER A 47 -11.42 13.06 -0.82
C SER A 47 -11.04 11.59 -0.96
N PHE A 48 -9.73 11.34 -0.97
CA PHE A 48 -9.15 10.03 -0.77
C PHE A 48 -8.36 10.02 0.54
N SER A 49 -8.49 8.94 1.31
CA SER A 49 -7.70 8.74 2.51
C SER A 49 -7.43 7.25 2.75
N PRO A 50 -6.23 6.75 2.44
CA PRO A 50 -5.98 5.32 2.49
C PRO A 50 -6.03 4.79 3.93
N GLU A 51 -6.55 3.58 4.09
CA GLU A 51 -6.42 2.83 5.33
C GLU A 51 -4.97 2.35 5.52
N ARG A 52 -4.42 2.50 6.73
CA ARG A 52 -3.02 2.21 7.08
C ARG A 52 -2.87 1.41 8.37
N VAL A 53 -3.97 0.89 8.92
CA VAL A 53 -3.97 0.01 10.08
C VAL A 53 -3.23 -1.30 9.79
N ASP A 54 -2.41 -1.70 10.76
CA ASP A 54 -1.74 -3.00 10.80
C ASP A 54 -2.52 -3.95 11.73
N PRO A 55 -3.18 -4.99 11.19
CA PRO A 55 -4.03 -5.87 11.99
C PRO A 55 -3.27 -6.55 13.13
N GLY A 56 -3.83 -6.47 14.35
CA GLY A 56 -3.23 -7.09 15.54
C GLY A 56 -2.09 -6.31 16.17
N ASN A 57 -1.73 -5.14 15.62
CA ASN A 57 -0.70 -4.28 16.19
C ASN A 57 -1.20 -3.61 17.48
N LYS A 58 -0.57 -3.94 18.62
CA LYS A 58 -0.95 -3.38 19.93
C LYS A 58 -0.40 -1.97 20.17
N ARG A 59 0.63 -1.57 19.42
CA ARG A 59 1.31 -0.28 19.58
C ARG A 59 0.70 0.79 18.68
N TYR A 60 0.36 0.41 17.46
CA TYR A 60 -0.23 1.29 16.45
C TYR A 60 -1.69 0.91 16.22
N THR A 61 -2.57 1.86 16.55
CA THR A 61 -4.03 1.79 16.46
C THR A 61 -4.51 2.80 15.42
N THR A 62 -5.78 2.72 15.00
CA THR A 62 -6.38 3.71 14.09
C THR A 62 -6.16 5.14 14.56
N LYS A 63 -6.23 5.40 15.87
CA LYS A 63 -6.12 6.75 16.44
C LYS A 63 -4.72 7.36 16.32
N ASN A 64 -3.65 6.57 16.49
CA ASN A 64 -2.27 7.08 16.52
C ASN A 64 -1.48 6.84 15.23
N THR A 65 -2.00 6.04 14.30
CA THR A 65 -1.43 5.92 12.96
C THR A 65 -1.79 7.16 12.14
N SER A 66 -0.77 7.80 11.56
CA SER A 66 -0.96 9.00 10.74
C SER A 66 -1.86 8.71 9.55
N LYS A 67 -2.88 9.55 9.32
CA LYS A 67 -3.80 9.41 8.20
C LYS A 67 -3.47 10.42 7.10
N VAL A 68 -3.23 9.94 5.88
CA VAL A 68 -2.98 10.80 4.71
C VAL A 68 -4.31 11.19 4.10
N VAL A 69 -4.47 12.45 3.71
CA VAL A 69 -5.73 12.95 3.14
C VAL A 69 -5.45 13.83 1.92
N GLY A 70 -6.04 13.48 0.78
CA GLY A 70 -6.03 14.29 -0.44
C GLY A 70 -7.44 14.66 -0.85
N GLY A 71 -7.75 15.96 -0.96
CA GLY A 71 -9.05 16.45 -1.42
C GLY A 71 -9.02 16.86 -2.89
N VAL A 72 -10.11 16.65 -3.62
CA VAL A 72 -10.23 17.05 -5.05
C VAL A 72 -10.08 18.57 -5.22
N THR A 73 -10.53 19.34 -4.23
CA THR A 73 -10.35 20.80 -4.15
C THR A 73 -9.81 21.19 -2.78
N PRO A 74 -9.27 22.41 -2.59
CA PRO A 74 -8.87 22.91 -1.28
C PRO A 74 -9.99 22.81 -0.24
N ALA A 75 -11.23 23.15 -0.61
CA ALA A 75 -12.39 23.02 0.27
C ALA A 75 -12.67 21.56 0.67
N CYS A 76 -12.51 20.61 -0.28
CA CYS A 76 -12.64 19.19 0.05
C CYS A 76 -11.56 18.71 1.02
N LEU A 77 -10.32 19.19 0.84
CA LEU A 77 -9.21 18.87 1.73
C LEU A 77 -9.47 19.41 3.13
N ASP A 78 -9.92 20.66 3.26
CA ASP A 78 -10.22 21.28 4.54
C ASP A 78 -11.34 20.54 5.29
N VAL A 79 -12.43 20.20 4.61
CA VAL A 79 -13.55 19.44 5.19
C VAL A 79 -13.11 18.03 5.61
N ALA A 80 -12.41 17.31 4.73
CA ALA A 80 -11.96 15.94 5.02
C ALA A 80 -10.92 15.92 6.16
N LYS A 81 -9.98 16.86 6.17
CA LYS A 81 -9.00 17.01 7.24
C LYS A 81 -9.70 17.26 8.58
N THR A 82 -10.63 18.21 8.63
CA THR A 82 -11.40 18.54 9.84
C THR A 82 -12.16 17.33 10.37
N PHE A 83 -12.75 16.53 9.49
CA PHE A 83 -13.43 15.28 9.85
C PHE A 83 -12.48 14.28 10.51
N TYR A 84 -11.33 14.00 9.89
CA TYR A 84 -10.40 13.01 10.43
C TYR A 84 -9.68 13.46 11.70
N GLU A 85 -9.42 14.76 11.87
CA GLU A 85 -8.83 15.34 13.09
C GLU A 85 -9.70 15.11 14.35
N GLN A 86 -10.98 14.76 14.19
CA GLN A 86 -11.85 14.41 15.33
C GLN A 86 -11.45 13.07 15.98
N THR A 87 -10.79 12.17 15.24
CA THR A 87 -10.53 10.79 15.69
C THR A 87 -9.07 10.36 15.55
N ILE A 88 -8.30 11.03 14.69
CA ILE A 88 -6.91 10.70 14.37
C ILE A 88 -5.99 11.78 14.94
N LEU A 89 -4.92 11.37 15.63
CA LEU A 89 -3.97 12.29 16.26
C LEU A 89 -3.12 13.09 15.27
N ASN A 90 -2.81 12.50 14.11
CA ASN A 90 -1.98 13.13 13.10
C ASN A 90 -2.58 12.94 11.71
N VAL A 91 -3.08 14.03 11.13
CA VAL A 91 -3.61 14.06 9.77
C VAL A 91 -2.60 14.77 8.86
N VAL A 92 -2.18 14.09 7.80
CA VAL A 92 -1.17 14.56 6.85
C VAL A 92 -1.89 14.96 5.55
N PRO A 93 -2.16 16.26 5.32
CA PRO A 93 -2.75 16.70 4.07
C PRO A 93 -1.75 16.62 2.92
N VAL A 94 -2.23 16.21 1.75
CA VAL A 94 -1.48 16.24 0.49
C VAL A 94 -2.24 17.01 -0.58
N SER A 95 -1.55 17.36 -1.67
CA SER A 95 -2.07 18.29 -2.68
C SER A 95 -3.23 17.77 -3.51
N SER A 96 -3.41 16.46 -3.64
CA SER A 96 -4.52 15.87 -4.42
C SER A 96 -4.84 14.44 -3.98
N PRO A 97 -6.02 13.90 -4.35
CA PRO A 97 -6.38 12.50 -4.10
C PRO A 97 -5.38 11.55 -4.77
N SER A 98 -4.95 11.84 -6.00
CA SER A 98 -3.96 11.03 -6.73
C SER A 98 -2.64 10.87 -5.99
N ILE A 99 -2.16 11.91 -5.27
CA ILE A 99 -0.96 11.80 -4.42
C ILE A 99 -1.21 10.87 -3.22
N ALA A 100 -2.40 10.96 -2.61
CA ALA A 100 -2.76 10.09 -1.49
C ALA A 100 -2.94 8.62 -1.93
N GLU A 101 -3.52 8.38 -3.10
CA GLU A 101 -3.62 7.05 -3.74
C GLU A 101 -2.24 6.48 -4.03
N MET A 102 -1.38 7.26 -4.70
CA MET A 102 0.00 6.86 -5.01
C MET A 102 0.81 6.54 -3.76
N THR A 103 0.62 7.31 -2.68
CA THR A 103 1.29 7.06 -1.39
C THR A 103 1.01 5.65 -0.90
N LYS A 104 -0.25 5.21 -0.93
CA LYS A 104 -0.63 3.88 -0.44
C LYS A 104 -0.04 2.76 -1.29
N VAL A 105 -0.10 2.93 -2.62
CA VAL A 105 0.45 1.96 -3.56
C VAL A 105 1.97 1.86 -3.38
N PHE A 106 2.66 3.01 -3.24
CA PHE A 106 4.09 3.06 -3.00
C PHE A 106 4.51 2.37 -1.69
N GLU A 107 3.78 2.57 -0.59
CA GLU A 107 4.02 1.88 0.69
C GLU A 107 4.01 0.34 0.51
N ASN A 108 3.02 -0.18 -0.22
CA ASN A 108 2.91 -1.62 -0.46
C ASN A 108 3.95 -2.14 -1.46
N THR A 109 4.27 -1.37 -2.50
CA THR A 109 5.36 -1.69 -3.44
C THR A 109 6.71 -1.74 -2.73
N TYR A 110 7.02 -0.74 -1.89
CA TYR A 110 8.24 -0.72 -1.10
C TYR A 110 8.38 -1.97 -0.23
N ARG A 111 7.29 -2.35 0.45
CA ARG A 111 7.26 -3.57 1.26
C ARG A 111 7.45 -4.83 0.42
N ALA A 112 6.74 -4.96 -0.71
CA ALA A 112 6.85 -6.12 -1.60
C ALA A 112 8.27 -6.33 -2.14
N VAL A 113 8.91 -5.25 -2.59
CA VAL A 113 10.27 -5.28 -3.16
C VAL A 113 11.31 -5.66 -2.10
N ASN A 114 11.22 -5.09 -0.90
CA ASN A 114 12.18 -5.43 0.15
C ASN A 114 12.01 -6.86 0.69
N ILE A 115 10.78 -7.39 0.71
CA ILE A 115 10.54 -8.80 1.05
C ILE A 115 11.16 -9.71 -0.02
N ALA A 116 10.96 -9.41 -1.31
CA ALA A 116 11.57 -10.17 -2.39
C ALA A 116 13.11 -10.16 -2.30
N LEU A 117 13.68 -8.99 -2.05
CA LEU A 117 15.13 -8.82 -1.88
C LEU A 117 15.66 -9.69 -0.74
N ILE A 118 15.04 -9.66 0.45
CA ILE A 118 15.56 -10.44 1.57
C ILE A 118 15.40 -11.95 1.37
N ASN A 119 14.33 -12.38 0.70
CA ASN A 119 14.16 -13.79 0.34
C ASN A 119 15.23 -14.25 -0.65
N GLU A 120 15.59 -13.42 -1.64
CA GLU A 120 16.70 -13.74 -2.56
C GLU A 120 18.04 -13.84 -1.81
N ILE A 121 18.31 -12.91 -0.90
CA ILE A 121 19.53 -12.92 -0.07
C ILE A 121 19.58 -14.16 0.84
N MET A 122 18.45 -14.61 1.39
CA MET A 122 18.38 -15.86 2.17
C MET A 122 18.90 -17.06 1.37
N LEU A 123 18.48 -17.21 0.11
CA LEU A 123 18.92 -18.32 -0.74
C LEU A 123 20.41 -18.22 -1.09
N LEU A 124 20.92 -17.01 -1.27
CA LEU A 124 22.34 -16.77 -1.48
C LEU A 124 23.16 -17.12 -0.23
N CYS A 125 22.70 -16.70 0.94
CA CYS A 125 23.31 -17.04 2.23
C CYS A 125 23.37 -18.55 2.46
N ASP A 126 22.29 -19.31 2.15
CA ASP A 126 22.28 -20.79 2.21
C ASP A 126 23.41 -21.39 1.35
N ARG A 127 23.58 -20.88 0.12
CA ARG A 127 24.65 -21.35 -0.79
C ARG A 127 26.05 -20.98 -0.33
N MET A 128 26.20 -19.87 0.39
CA MET A 128 27.48 -19.40 0.93
C MET A 128 27.80 -20.01 2.30
N GLY A 129 26.86 -20.73 2.93
CA GLY A 129 27.00 -21.22 4.30
C GLY A 129 26.98 -20.10 5.35
N LEU A 130 26.26 -19.01 5.08
CA LEU A 130 26.11 -17.87 5.98
C LEU A 130 24.71 -17.86 6.62
N ASP A 131 24.62 -17.39 7.87
CA ASP A 131 23.33 -17.17 8.53
C ASP A 131 22.73 -15.82 8.10
N VAL A 132 21.62 -15.88 7.35
CA VAL A 132 20.91 -14.67 6.92
C VAL A 132 20.39 -13.84 8.09
N TRP A 133 20.02 -14.46 9.22
CA TRP A 133 19.52 -13.75 10.39
C TRP A 133 20.62 -12.90 11.04
N GLU A 134 21.81 -13.47 11.20
CA GLU A 134 22.98 -12.75 11.70
C GLU A 134 23.31 -11.55 10.79
N VAL A 135 23.28 -11.74 9.47
CA VAL A 135 23.51 -10.65 8.50
C VAL A 135 22.47 -9.54 8.64
N VAL A 136 21.19 -9.90 8.74
CA VAL A 136 20.07 -8.95 8.84
C VAL A 136 20.12 -8.18 10.15
N ASP A 137 20.34 -8.87 11.27
CA ASP A 137 20.41 -8.24 12.59
C ASP A 137 21.64 -7.32 12.71
N ALA A 138 22.80 -7.74 12.18
CA ALA A 138 23.99 -6.90 12.12
C ALA A 138 23.79 -5.68 11.21
N ALA A 139 23.14 -5.83 10.05
CA ALA A 139 22.84 -4.71 9.17
C ALA A 139 21.84 -3.73 9.82
N GLY A 140 20.86 -4.25 10.56
CA GLY A 140 19.86 -3.49 11.28
C GLY A 140 20.41 -2.59 12.40
N THR A 141 21.65 -2.79 12.86
CA THR A 141 22.29 -1.88 13.83
C THR A 141 22.67 -0.53 13.23
N LYS A 142 22.66 -0.40 11.89
CA LYS A 142 22.96 0.86 11.21
C LYS A 142 21.73 1.79 11.27
N PRO A 143 21.86 3.00 11.83
CA PRO A 143 20.69 3.86 12.10
C PRO A 143 20.15 4.61 10.87
N PHE A 144 20.77 4.45 9.69
CA PHE A 144 20.37 5.15 8.46
C PHE A 144 20.55 4.29 7.22
N GLY A 145 19.70 4.52 6.23
CA GLY A 145 19.77 3.87 4.91
C GLY A 145 19.40 2.38 4.91
N ILE A 146 18.88 1.86 6.03
CA ILE A 146 18.37 0.49 6.12
C ILE A 146 17.11 0.46 6.98
N GLN A 147 16.14 -0.30 6.51
CA GLN A 147 15.00 -0.76 7.30
C GLN A 147 15.04 -2.29 7.25
N THR A 148 14.90 -2.93 8.40
CA THR A 148 15.01 -4.38 8.49
C THR A 148 13.76 -5.06 7.93
N PHE A 149 13.97 -5.97 6.99
CA PHE A 149 12.99 -6.95 6.53
C PHE A 149 13.56 -8.32 6.84
N TYR A 150 12.69 -9.25 7.21
CA TYR A 150 13.08 -10.60 7.57
C TYR A 150 12.64 -11.59 6.50
N PRO A 151 13.46 -12.62 6.20
CA PRO A 151 13.11 -13.62 5.21
C PRO A 151 11.92 -14.46 5.69
N GLY A 152 11.16 -14.99 4.74
CA GLY A 152 9.99 -15.81 5.02
C GLY A 152 9.55 -16.65 3.82
N PRO A 153 8.46 -17.41 3.94
CA PRO A 153 7.97 -18.32 2.91
C PRO A 153 7.24 -17.60 1.76
N GLY A 154 7.69 -16.41 1.38
CA GLY A 154 7.01 -15.51 0.47
C GLY A 154 6.09 -14.50 1.15
N VAL A 155 5.16 -13.95 0.37
CA VAL A 155 4.27 -12.85 0.78
C VAL A 155 2.83 -13.34 0.91
N GLY A 156 2.21 -13.06 2.06
CA GLY A 156 0.80 -13.35 2.31
C GLY A 156 -0.10 -12.09 2.38
N GLY A 157 -1.38 -12.32 2.69
CA GLY A 157 -2.41 -11.28 2.79
C GLY A 157 -2.93 -10.80 1.43
N HIS A 158 -3.92 -9.90 1.44
CA HIS A 158 -4.55 -9.41 0.22
C HIS A 158 -3.79 -8.26 -0.45
N CYS A 159 -3.24 -7.33 0.34
CA CYS A 159 -2.74 -6.05 -0.18
C CYS A 159 -1.40 -6.17 -0.92
N ILE A 160 -0.43 -6.90 -0.37
CA ILE A 160 0.94 -6.91 -0.92
C ILE A 160 1.02 -7.66 -2.27
N PRO A 161 0.33 -8.81 -2.46
CA PRO A 161 0.37 -9.50 -3.74
C PRO A 161 -0.37 -8.80 -4.89
N ILE A 162 -1.25 -7.83 -4.60
CA ILE A 162 -2.18 -7.25 -5.58
C ILE A 162 -1.88 -5.77 -5.83
N ASP A 163 -1.78 -4.97 -4.77
CA ASP A 163 -1.73 -3.51 -4.88
C ASP A 163 -0.55 -2.99 -5.74
N PRO A 164 0.68 -3.58 -5.68
CA PRO A 164 1.76 -3.15 -6.55
C PRO A 164 1.44 -3.33 -8.05
N PHE A 165 0.62 -4.32 -8.42
CA PHE A 165 0.25 -4.56 -9.81
C PHE A 165 -0.81 -3.58 -10.33
N TYR A 166 -1.56 -2.89 -9.45
CA TYR A 166 -2.34 -1.73 -9.87
C TYR A 166 -1.44 -0.63 -10.44
N LEU A 167 -0.25 -0.43 -9.84
CA LEU A 167 0.73 0.50 -10.39
C LEU A 167 1.31 0.01 -11.71
N THR A 168 1.63 -1.27 -11.82
CA THR A 168 2.10 -1.87 -13.08
C THR A 168 1.09 -1.66 -14.21
N TRP A 169 -0.19 -1.92 -13.95
CA TRP A 169 -1.26 -1.69 -14.91
C TRP A 169 -1.38 -0.21 -15.28
N ARG A 170 -1.39 0.69 -14.29
CA ARG A 170 -1.51 2.13 -14.52
C ARG A 170 -0.31 2.70 -15.27
N ALA A 171 0.90 2.26 -14.93
CA ALA A 171 2.15 2.69 -15.56
C ALA A 171 2.21 2.36 -17.06
N ARG A 172 1.64 1.23 -17.49
CA ARG A 172 1.56 0.87 -18.91
C ARG A 172 0.77 1.88 -19.75
N GLN A 173 -0.17 2.62 -19.15
CA GLN A 173 -0.89 3.70 -19.84
C GLN A 173 -0.01 4.94 -20.10
N PHE A 174 1.11 5.05 -19.39
CA PHE A 174 2.13 6.08 -19.57
C PHE A 174 3.37 5.54 -20.31
N ASP A 175 3.22 4.42 -21.02
CA ASP A 175 4.31 3.72 -21.72
C ASP A 175 5.50 3.38 -20.79
N PHE A 176 5.22 3.13 -19.50
CA PHE A 176 6.22 2.85 -18.49
C PHE A 176 6.13 1.43 -17.95
N HIS A 177 7.26 0.74 -17.92
CA HIS A 177 7.37 -0.64 -17.45
C HIS A 177 7.98 -0.71 -16.05
N THR A 178 7.22 -1.21 -15.08
CA THR A 178 7.64 -1.31 -13.68
C THR A 178 8.43 -2.59 -13.42
N ARG A 179 9.62 -2.73 -14.04
CA ARG A 179 10.45 -3.95 -13.99
C ARG A 179 10.75 -4.44 -12.56
N PHE A 180 11.03 -3.52 -11.64
CA PHE A 180 11.29 -3.87 -10.24
C PHE A 180 10.08 -4.46 -9.53
N ILE A 181 8.88 -3.99 -9.85
CA ILE A 181 7.64 -4.49 -9.25
C ILE A 181 7.35 -5.90 -9.77
N GLU A 182 7.50 -6.09 -11.09
CA GLU A 182 7.30 -7.39 -11.74
C GLU A 182 8.28 -8.43 -11.19
N LEU A 183 9.59 -8.09 -11.11
CA LEU A 183 10.61 -8.97 -10.53
C LEU A 183 10.36 -9.29 -9.06
N ALA A 184 9.93 -8.31 -8.27
CA ALA A 184 9.57 -8.56 -6.87
C ALA A 184 8.37 -9.50 -6.74
N GLY A 185 7.39 -9.39 -7.64
CA GLY A 185 6.26 -10.32 -7.73
C GLY A 185 6.73 -11.76 -8.00
N GLU A 186 7.59 -11.94 -9.00
CA GLU A 186 8.18 -13.24 -9.34
C GLU A 186 8.99 -13.82 -8.18
N GLY A 187 9.89 -13.02 -7.58
CA GLY A 187 10.74 -13.46 -6.47
C GLY A 187 9.93 -13.85 -5.23
N ASN A 188 8.86 -13.13 -4.91
CA ASN A 188 8.00 -13.47 -3.78
C ASN A 188 7.22 -14.78 -3.99
N ILE A 189 6.83 -15.09 -5.22
CA ILE A 189 6.23 -16.38 -5.57
C ILE A 189 7.28 -17.48 -5.49
N GLN A 190 8.48 -17.24 -6.04
CA GLN A 190 9.57 -18.21 -6.05
C GLN A 190 9.99 -18.63 -4.64
N ALA A 191 10.06 -17.68 -3.70
CA ALA A 191 10.38 -17.95 -2.30
C ALA A 191 9.44 -18.99 -1.65
N THR A 192 8.19 -19.08 -2.10
CA THR A 192 7.25 -20.11 -1.62
C THR A 192 7.68 -21.51 -2.07
N TYR A 193 8.11 -21.65 -3.32
CA TYR A 193 8.61 -22.92 -3.86
C TYR A 193 9.96 -23.30 -3.27
N ASP A 194 10.85 -22.34 -3.04
CA ASP A 194 12.16 -22.61 -2.47
C ASP A 194 12.06 -23.21 -1.05
N VAL A 195 11.07 -22.78 -0.26
CA VAL A 195 10.80 -23.39 1.05
C VAL A 195 10.37 -24.86 0.92
N ILE A 196 9.56 -25.20 -0.10
CA ILE A 196 9.16 -26.59 -0.37
C ILE A 196 10.39 -27.44 -0.69
N ASP A 197 11.32 -26.91 -1.49
CA ASP A 197 12.56 -27.60 -1.85
C ASP A 197 13.49 -27.78 -0.64
N VAL A 198 13.61 -26.77 0.23
CA VAL A 198 14.36 -26.87 1.48
C VAL A 198 13.79 -27.96 2.38
N ILE A 199 12.46 -27.99 2.57
CA ILE A 199 11.79 -29.02 3.36
C ILE A 199 12.04 -30.40 2.77
N SER A 200 11.90 -30.54 1.44
CA SER A 200 12.12 -31.81 0.74
C SER A 200 13.56 -32.31 0.91
N ARG A 201 14.55 -31.43 0.76
CA ARG A 201 15.97 -31.75 1.01
C ARG A 201 16.23 -32.17 2.45
N ALA A 202 15.60 -31.49 3.41
CA ALA A 202 15.76 -31.80 4.84
C ALA A 202 15.15 -33.17 5.19
N LEU A 203 13.96 -33.48 4.67
CA LEU A 203 13.29 -34.76 4.86
C LEU A 203 14.10 -35.93 4.26
N ASN A 204 14.60 -35.78 3.04
CA ASN A 204 15.45 -36.80 2.38
C ASN A 204 16.81 -37.02 3.07
N LYS A 205 17.27 -36.08 3.90
CA LYS A 205 18.46 -36.28 4.74
C LYS A 205 18.13 -37.00 6.06
N ALA A 206 16.88 -36.91 6.51
CA ALA A 206 16.42 -37.46 7.77
C ALA A 206 15.88 -38.90 7.66
N GLY A 207 15.57 -39.37 6.45
CA GLY A 207 15.09 -40.73 6.15
C GLY A 207 14.79 -40.92 4.68
#